data_AF-A0AAW3H702-F1
#
_entry.id   AF-A0AAW3H702-F1
#
_cell.length_a   1.000
_cell.length_b   1.000
_cell.length_c   1.000
_cell.angle_alpha   90.00
_cell.angle_beta   90.00
_cell.angle_gamma   90.00
#
_symmetry.space_group_name_H-M   'P 1'
#
loop_
_entity.id
_entity.type
_entity.pdbx_description
1 polymer ?
#
loop_
_entity_poly.entity_id
_entity_poly.type
_entity_poly.pdbx_seq_one_letter_code
_entity_poly.pdbx_strand_id
1 'polypeptide(L)'
;MKKKFLVIISILLISLSAGFVYMTQFHSSTGLDQKEEKIIKHGFRLLEEQIGTYIKENYSGISKIEFSPIFIQGGKDNPPFTAHVLPVIYDEEGNRAVLGGQFGKTGYPAYGLSSDLRLEFDNNDNEIIELGNSAKGLGVEIDVSNAKTLPYEAKIKTAIKPIDENIVALIDTKKLKNVRKNKEGSPKAEIVYNLEIKKGEYWKYH
;
A
#
# COMPACT_ATOMS: atom_id res chain seq x y z
N MET A 1 -37.64 0.85 48.77
CA MET A 1 -37.00 1.84 47.86
C MET A 1 -35.50 1.61 47.67
N LYS A 2 -34.72 1.28 48.72
CA LYS A 2 -33.25 1.08 48.66
C LYS A 2 -32.76 0.02 47.65
N LYS A 3 -33.46 -1.12 47.50
CA LYS A 3 -33.06 -2.20 46.56
C LYS A 3 -33.16 -1.82 45.08
N LYS A 4 -34.17 -1.03 44.69
CA LYS A 4 -34.35 -0.58 43.28
C LYS A 4 -33.29 0.45 42.88
N PHE A 5 -32.86 1.30 43.83
CA PHE A 5 -31.81 2.30 43.60
C PHE A 5 -30.42 1.66 43.41
N LEU A 6 -30.11 0.60 44.18
CA LEU A 6 -28.86 -0.17 44.01
C LEU A 6 -28.77 -0.86 42.64
N VAL A 7 -29.87 -1.43 42.14
CA VAL A 7 -29.89 -2.07 40.81
C VAL A 7 -29.63 -1.06 39.68
N ILE A 8 -30.19 0.15 39.77
CA ILE A 8 -29.97 1.21 38.77
C ILE A 8 -28.52 1.69 38.78
N ILE A 9 -27.91 1.85 39.97
CA ILE A 9 -26.50 2.23 40.09
C ILE A 9 -25.57 1.14 39.53
N SER A 10 -25.88 -0.14 39.80
CA SER A 10 -25.10 -1.26 39.26
C SER A 10 -25.15 -1.33 37.73
N ILE A 11 -26.32 -1.11 37.12
CA ILE A 11 -26.46 -1.09 35.65
C ILE A 11 -25.67 0.09 35.06
N LEU A 12 -25.73 1.27 35.67
CA LEU A 12 -25.01 2.45 35.21
C LEU A 12 -23.48 2.24 35.27
N LEU A 13 -22.98 1.66 36.37
CA LEU A 13 -21.56 1.32 36.53
C LEU A 13 -21.07 0.28 35.51
N ILE A 14 -21.87 -0.75 35.23
CA ILE A 14 -21.56 -1.75 34.20
C ILE A 14 -21.49 -1.09 32.82
N SER A 15 -22.44 -0.21 32.47
CA SER A 15 -22.39 0.53 31.18
C SER A 15 -21.20 1.48 31.06
N LEU A 16 -20.83 2.18 32.15
CA LEU A 16 -19.65 3.06 32.18
C LEU A 16 -18.35 2.26 32.08
N SER A 17 -18.27 1.11 32.76
CA SER A 17 -17.12 0.21 32.66
C SER A 17 -17.01 -0.45 31.28
N ALA A 18 -18.11 -0.84 30.65
CA ALA A 18 -18.12 -1.39 29.30
C ALA A 18 -17.75 -0.33 28.25
N GLY A 19 -18.22 0.91 28.41
CA GLY A 19 -17.81 2.04 27.57
C GLY A 19 -16.34 2.42 27.76
N PHE A 20 -15.83 2.36 28.99
CA PHE A 20 -14.42 2.60 29.30
C PHE A 20 -13.53 1.49 28.74
N VAL A 21 -13.89 0.21 28.92
CA VAL A 21 -13.19 -0.93 28.32
C VAL A 21 -13.21 -0.82 26.79
N TYR A 22 -14.35 -0.50 26.18
CA TYR A 22 -14.47 -0.28 24.73
C TYR A 22 -13.57 0.87 24.25
N MET A 23 -13.45 1.96 25.01
CA MET A 23 -12.52 3.08 24.69
C MET A 23 -11.04 2.72 24.91
N THR A 24 -10.71 1.96 25.95
CA THR A 24 -9.32 1.59 26.29
C THR A 24 -8.80 0.40 25.48
N GLN A 25 -9.67 -0.33 24.78
CA GLN A 25 -9.32 -1.53 24.03
C GLN A 25 -9.19 -1.30 22.52
N PHE A 26 -9.30 -0.05 22.06
CA PHE A 26 -8.81 0.38 20.73
C PHE A 26 -7.28 0.52 20.72
N HIS A 27 -6.58 -0.52 21.14
CA HIS A 27 -5.22 -0.71 20.67
C HIS A 27 -5.35 -1.20 19.23
N SER A 28 -5.06 -0.33 18.26
CA SER A 28 -4.99 -0.77 16.86
C SER A 28 -4.04 -1.97 16.80
N SER A 29 -4.44 -3.06 16.12
CA SER A 29 -3.57 -4.22 15.89
C SER A 29 -2.29 -3.83 15.15
N THR A 30 -2.31 -2.67 14.48
CA THR A 30 -1.18 -2.05 13.79
C THR A 30 -0.32 -1.18 14.71
N GLY A 31 -0.80 -0.82 15.90
CA GLY A 31 -0.13 0.13 16.80
C GLY A 31 -0.10 1.58 16.30
N LEU A 32 -0.81 1.86 15.20
CA LEU A 32 -0.96 3.20 14.64
C LEU A 32 -2.20 3.88 15.22
N ASP A 33 -2.17 5.21 15.29
CA ASP A 33 -3.37 6.00 15.54
C ASP A 33 -4.24 6.17 14.29
N GLN A 34 -5.42 6.77 14.45
CA GLN A 34 -6.37 6.95 13.35
C GLN A 34 -5.84 7.89 12.25
N LYS A 35 -5.04 8.90 12.59
CA LYS A 35 -4.47 9.84 11.63
C LYS A 35 -3.38 9.15 10.81
N GLU A 36 -2.51 8.40 11.46
CA GLU A 36 -1.46 7.59 10.84
C GLU A 36 -2.05 6.55 9.89
N GLU A 37 -3.06 5.79 10.32
CA GLU A 37 -3.72 4.84 9.42
C GLU A 37 -4.38 5.53 8.22
N LYS A 38 -4.97 6.70 8.43
CA LYS A 38 -5.64 7.45 7.36
C LYS A 38 -4.64 7.92 6.30
N ILE A 39 -3.54 8.56 6.69
CA ILE A 39 -2.54 9.05 5.74
C ILE A 39 -1.84 7.90 5.03
N ILE A 40 -1.56 6.78 5.72
CA ILE A 40 -0.99 5.57 5.10
C ILE A 40 -1.94 5.01 4.04
N LYS A 41 -3.22 4.80 4.37
CA LYS A 41 -4.21 4.30 3.42
C LYS A 41 -4.37 5.24 2.23
N HIS A 42 -4.36 6.55 2.46
CA HIS A 42 -4.50 7.56 1.41
C HIS A 42 -3.29 7.56 0.46
N GLY A 43 -2.07 7.63 1.00
CA GLY A 43 -0.85 7.61 0.20
C GLY A 43 -0.66 6.32 -0.58
N PHE A 44 -0.88 5.17 0.07
CA PHE A 44 -0.78 3.87 -0.60
C PHE A 44 -1.86 3.69 -1.67
N ARG A 45 -3.07 4.23 -1.49
CA ARG A 45 -4.11 4.21 -2.54
C ARG A 45 -3.62 4.88 -3.83
N LEU A 46 -2.92 6.01 -3.71
CA LEU A 46 -2.36 6.74 -4.84
C LEU A 46 -1.13 6.03 -5.43
N LEU A 47 -0.27 5.45 -4.58
CA LEU A 47 0.88 4.65 -5.01
C LEU A 47 0.45 3.39 -5.80
N GLU A 48 -0.54 2.65 -5.29
CA GLU A 48 -1.10 1.49 -5.98
C GLU A 48 -1.74 1.89 -7.32
N GLU A 49 -2.42 3.03 -7.38
CA GLU A 49 -2.94 3.56 -8.65
C GLU A 49 -1.81 3.93 -9.60
N GLN A 50 -0.71 4.53 -9.11
CA GLN A 50 0.46 4.90 -9.91
C GLN A 50 1.12 3.67 -10.55
N ILE A 51 1.44 2.66 -9.73
CA ILE A 51 2.09 1.43 -10.18
C ILE A 51 1.14 0.60 -11.06
N GLY A 52 -0.10 0.42 -10.63
CA GLY A 52 -1.10 -0.37 -11.36
C GLY A 52 -1.42 0.23 -12.72
N THR A 53 -1.58 1.55 -12.80
CA THR A 53 -1.79 2.26 -14.08
C THR A 53 -0.58 2.10 -15.00
N TYR A 54 0.63 2.24 -14.47
CA TYR A 54 1.84 2.07 -15.28
C TYR A 54 1.92 0.67 -15.91
N ILE A 55 1.77 -0.38 -15.10
CA ILE A 55 1.81 -1.77 -15.56
C ILE A 55 0.69 -1.99 -16.59
N LYS A 56 -0.54 -1.57 -16.28
CA LYS A 56 -1.70 -1.71 -17.16
C LYS A 56 -1.51 -1.02 -18.51
N GLU A 57 -0.94 0.18 -18.54
CA GLU A 57 -0.77 0.97 -19.78
C GLU A 57 0.46 0.52 -20.59
N ASN A 58 1.44 -0.17 -20.00
CA ASN A 58 2.73 -0.46 -20.64
C ASN A 58 3.02 -1.96 -20.86
N TYR A 59 2.14 -2.85 -20.41
CA TYR A 59 2.28 -4.29 -20.58
C TYR A 59 1.00 -4.94 -21.08
N SER A 60 1.11 -5.64 -22.21
CA SER A 60 0.07 -6.54 -22.72
C SER A 60 0.18 -7.94 -22.11
N GLY A 61 -0.91 -8.71 -22.18
CA GLY A 61 -0.96 -10.08 -21.66
C GLY A 61 -1.26 -10.16 -20.16
N ILE A 62 -1.72 -9.07 -19.54
CA ILE A 62 -2.10 -9.02 -18.12
C ILE A 62 -3.63 -9.05 -18.00
N SER A 63 -4.14 -9.94 -17.16
CA SER A 63 -5.57 -10.05 -16.87
C SER A 63 -5.99 -9.28 -15.62
N LYS A 64 -5.12 -9.24 -14.60
CA LYS A 64 -5.40 -8.57 -13.32
C LYS A 64 -4.11 -8.11 -12.65
N ILE A 65 -4.20 -6.98 -11.96
CA ILE A 65 -3.19 -6.45 -11.05
C ILE A 65 -3.88 -6.31 -9.69
N GLU A 66 -3.29 -6.86 -8.64
CA GLU A 66 -3.73 -6.65 -7.26
C GLU A 66 -2.54 -6.30 -6.36
N PHE A 67 -2.83 -5.91 -5.13
CA PHE A 67 -1.81 -5.53 -4.17
C PHE A 67 -1.87 -6.38 -2.90
N SER A 68 -0.71 -6.65 -2.32
CA SER A 68 -0.63 -7.20 -0.97
C SER A 68 -1.26 -6.25 0.05
N PRO A 69 -1.50 -6.70 1.29
CA PRO A 69 -1.65 -5.76 2.40
C PRO A 69 -0.44 -4.81 2.48
N ILE A 70 -0.64 -3.65 3.08
CA ILE A 70 0.43 -2.72 3.43
C ILE A 70 1.13 -3.26 4.67
N PHE A 71 2.36 -3.73 4.49
CA PHE A 71 3.17 -4.27 5.57
C PHE A 71 3.93 -3.17 6.28
N ILE A 72 3.63 -2.97 7.56
CA ILE A 72 4.33 -2.03 8.42
C ILE A 72 5.32 -2.74 9.35
N GLN A 73 6.48 -2.12 9.57
CA GLN A 73 7.48 -2.54 10.56
C GLN A 73 8.06 -1.33 11.27
N GLY A 74 8.56 -1.57 12.48
CA GLY A 74 9.14 -0.53 13.31
C GLY A 74 8.12 0.48 13.85
N GLY A 75 8.59 1.70 14.13
CA GLY A 75 7.77 2.77 14.71
C GLY A 75 8.52 3.59 15.75
N LYS A 76 7.79 4.43 16.51
CA LYS A 76 8.36 5.29 17.55
C LYS A 76 9.21 4.53 18.58
N ASP A 77 8.76 3.34 18.96
CA ASP A 77 9.42 2.49 19.94
C ASP A 77 10.45 1.52 19.31
N ASN A 78 10.50 1.42 17.97
CA ASN A 78 11.41 0.53 17.24
C ASN A 78 11.75 1.08 15.84
N PRO A 79 12.49 2.20 15.73
CA PRO A 79 12.81 2.79 14.43
C PRO A 79 13.79 1.90 13.62
N PRO A 80 13.80 2.00 12.28
CA PRO A 80 12.99 2.89 11.46
C PRO A 80 11.56 2.36 11.23
N PHE A 81 10.59 3.28 11.14
CA PHE A 81 9.26 2.95 10.64
C PHE A 81 9.33 2.72 9.13
N THR A 82 8.78 1.61 8.65
CA THR A 82 8.67 1.31 7.23
C THR A 82 7.27 0.83 6.91
N ALA A 83 6.80 1.13 5.70
CA ALA A 83 5.57 0.59 5.16
C ALA A 83 5.81 0.22 3.69
N HIS A 84 5.39 -0.97 3.29
CA HIS A 84 5.61 -1.47 1.93
C HIS A 84 4.41 -2.28 1.42
N VAL A 85 4.22 -2.27 0.12
CA VAL A 85 3.25 -3.08 -0.62
C VAL A 85 3.96 -3.82 -1.75
N LEU A 86 3.41 -4.98 -2.13
CA LEU A 86 3.89 -5.78 -3.26
C LEU A 86 2.78 -5.85 -4.32
N PRO A 87 3.05 -5.36 -5.54
CA PRO A 87 2.19 -5.59 -6.69
C PRO A 87 2.18 -7.08 -7.04
N VAL A 88 1.02 -7.57 -7.45
CA VAL A 88 0.80 -8.94 -7.91
C VAL A 88 0.15 -8.88 -9.28
N ILE A 89 0.76 -9.52 -10.26
CA ILE A 89 0.30 -9.56 -11.64
C ILE A 89 -0.23 -10.96 -11.94
N TYR A 90 -1.36 -11.01 -12.63
CA TYR A 90 -1.92 -12.20 -13.24
C TYR A 90 -1.82 -12.05 -14.76
N ASP A 91 -1.22 -13.02 -15.43
CA ASP A 91 -1.26 -13.05 -16.90
C ASP A 91 -2.62 -13.55 -17.42
N GLU A 92 -2.82 -13.46 -18.73
CA GLU A 92 -4.05 -13.94 -19.39
C GLU A 92 -4.23 -15.47 -19.33
N GLU A 93 -3.19 -16.23 -18.97
CA GLU A 93 -3.28 -17.67 -18.71
C GLU A 93 -3.68 -18.00 -17.25
N GLY A 94 -3.78 -16.98 -16.39
CA GLY A 94 -4.12 -17.12 -14.98
C GLY A 94 -2.93 -17.40 -14.06
N ASN A 95 -1.68 -17.31 -14.54
CA ASN A 95 -0.51 -17.45 -13.69
C ASN A 95 -0.36 -16.21 -12.81
N ARG A 96 -0.12 -16.42 -11.51
CA ARG A 96 0.08 -15.36 -10.52
C ARG A 96 1.57 -15.15 -10.25
N ALA A 97 2.03 -13.90 -10.29
CA ALA A 97 3.38 -13.52 -9.93
C ALA A 97 3.42 -12.28 -9.03
N VAL A 98 4.28 -12.30 -8.02
CA VAL A 98 4.48 -11.20 -7.06
C VAL A 98 5.74 -10.44 -7.45
N LEU A 99 5.64 -9.11 -7.55
CA LEU A 99 6.80 -8.23 -7.73
C LEU A 99 7.53 -8.03 -6.40
N GLY A 100 8.80 -7.64 -6.45
CA GLY A 100 9.73 -7.64 -5.33
C GLY A 100 10.31 -9.03 -5.05
N GLY A 101 11.27 -9.11 -4.13
CA GLY A 101 11.89 -10.37 -3.72
C GLY A 101 13.09 -10.75 -4.60
N GLN A 102 13.52 -12.02 -4.52
CA GLN A 102 14.72 -12.49 -5.20
C GLN A 102 14.38 -13.42 -6.38
N PHE A 103 14.87 -13.06 -7.58
CA PHE A 103 14.77 -13.89 -8.77
C PHE A 103 16.16 -14.16 -9.33
N GLY A 104 16.59 -15.43 -9.23
CA GLY A 104 17.98 -15.80 -9.50
C GLY A 104 18.95 -15.12 -8.52
N LYS A 105 19.90 -14.33 -9.05
CA LYS A 105 20.89 -13.59 -8.26
C LYS A 105 20.52 -12.13 -8.01
N THR A 106 19.39 -11.67 -8.54
CA THR A 106 18.96 -10.27 -8.46
C THR A 106 17.85 -10.11 -7.43
N GLY A 107 18.02 -9.14 -6.53
CA GLY A 107 16.98 -8.71 -5.59
C GLY A 107 16.23 -7.51 -6.15
N TYR A 108 14.90 -7.51 -6.00
CA TYR A 108 14.01 -6.44 -6.38
C TYR A 108 13.33 -5.87 -5.13
N PRO A 109 13.28 -4.53 -4.98
CA PRO A 109 12.76 -3.90 -3.78
C PRO A 109 11.24 -4.11 -3.67
N ALA A 110 10.73 -3.97 -2.44
CA ALA A 110 9.32 -3.70 -2.24
C ALA A 110 9.03 -2.22 -2.55
N TYR A 111 7.74 -1.86 -2.65
CA TYR A 111 7.32 -0.52 -3.04
C TYR A 111 6.69 0.18 -1.84
N GLY A 112 7.09 1.41 -1.54
CA GLY A 112 6.53 2.09 -0.38
C GLY A 112 7.33 3.29 0.11
N LEU A 113 7.44 3.42 1.43
CA LEU A 113 8.01 4.61 2.05
C LEU A 113 9.48 4.83 1.68
N SER A 114 9.89 6.10 1.76
CA SER A 114 11.24 6.63 1.50
C SER A 114 11.63 6.75 0.03
N SER A 115 11.34 5.76 -0.82
CA SER A 115 11.70 5.81 -2.25
C SER A 115 10.55 6.20 -3.16
N ASP A 116 9.36 5.64 -2.94
CA ASP A 116 8.22 5.77 -3.85
C ASP A 116 7.13 6.68 -3.28
N LEU A 117 7.07 6.79 -1.96
CA LEU A 117 6.06 7.53 -1.22
C LEU A 117 6.66 8.19 0.03
N ARG A 118 6.32 9.45 0.24
CA ARG A 118 6.61 10.20 1.47
C ARG A 118 5.30 10.66 2.10
N LEU A 119 5.17 10.43 3.40
CA LEU A 119 4.00 10.77 4.21
C LEU A 119 4.45 11.56 5.41
N GLU A 120 3.93 12.77 5.57
CA GLU A 120 4.23 13.66 6.68
C GLU A 120 2.98 14.43 7.11
N PHE A 121 3.08 15.13 8.24
CA PHE A 121 2.09 16.11 8.66
C PHE A 121 2.77 17.47 8.76
N ASP A 122 2.08 18.52 8.30
CA ASP A 122 2.54 19.89 8.56
C ASP A 122 2.31 20.30 10.03
N ASN A 123 2.72 21.53 10.39
CA ASN A 123 2.56 22.06 11.75
C ASN A 123 1.08 22.23 12.19
N ASN A 124 0.13 22.11 11.27
CA ASN A 124 -1.31 22.21 11.49
C ASN A 124 -2.02 20.86 11.39
N ASP A 125 -1.27 19.74 11.42
CA ASP A 125 -1.76 18.37 11.22
C ASP A 125 -2.40 18.10 9.85
N ASN A 126 -2.10 18.90 8.82
CA ASN A 126 -2.53 18.58 7.45
C ASN A 126 -1.65 17.48 6.87
N GLU A 127 -2.27 16.54 6.15
CA GLU A 127 -1.57 15.46 5.44
C GLU A 127 -0.67 16.05 4.34
N ILE A 128 0.59 15.63 4.32
CA ILE A 128 1.52 15.82 3.21
C ILE A 128 1.77 14.45 2.59
N ILE A 129 1.40 14.28 1.32
CA ILE A 129 1.57 13.03 0.57
C ILE A 129 2.34 13.35 -0.70
N GLU A 130 3.53 12.78 -0.86
CA GLU A 130 4.36 12.98 -2.04
C GLU A 130 4.69 11.63 -2.68
N LEU A 131 4.46 11.52 -4.00
CA LEU A 131 4.83 10.33 -4.78
C LEU A 131 6.14 10.55 -5.52
N GLY A 132 6.88 9.50 -5.80
CA GLY A 132 8.04 9.55 -6.69
C GLY A 132 7.69 10.11 -8.07
N ASN A 133 8.42 11.13 -8.53
CA ASN A 133 8.21 11.81 -9.80
C ASN A 133 9.09 11.19 -10.90
N SER A 134 8.57 10.17 -11.58
CA SER A 134 9.30 9.46 -12.62
C SER A 134 9.75 10.35 -13.79
N ALA A 135 9.09 11.50 -14.00
CA ALA A 135 9.42 12.43 -15.07
C ALA A 135 10.61 13.35 -14.74
N LYS A 136 10.96 13.47 -13.45
CA LYS A 136 12.04 14.36 -12.97
C LYS A 136 13.28 13.61 -12.47
N GLY A 137 13.18 12.31 -12.25
CA GLY A 137 14.29 11.45 -11.83
C GLY A 137 14.10 10.89 -10.43
N LEU A 138 15.06 10.09 -9.97
CA LEU A 138 15.04 9.50 -8.63
C LEU A 138 15.23 10.59 -7.56
N GLY A 139 14.49 10.49 -6.46
CA GLY A 139 14.57 11.44 -5.33
C GLY A 139 13.98 12.82 -5.63
N VAL A 140 13.10 12.90 -6.63
CA VAL A 140 12.24 14.07 -6.84
C VAL A 140 10.82 13.59 -6.64
N GLU A 141 10.09 14.24 -5.75
CA GLU A 141 8.72 13.89 -5.43
C GLU A 141 7.73 14.86 -6.09
N ILE A 142 6.46 14.48 -6.13
CA ILE A 142 5.33 15.32 -6.52
C ILE A 142 4.29 15.29 -5.40
N ASP A 143 3.95 16.48 -4.90
CA ASP A 143 2.88 16.66 -3.90
C ASP A 143 1.52 16.30 -4.51
N VAL A 144 0.85 15.36 -3.85
CA VAL A 144 -0.49 14.85 -4.18
C VAL A 144 -1.42 14.86 -2.95
N SER A 145 -1.11 15.65 -1.93
CA SER A 145 -1.79 15.68 -0.62
C SER A 145 -3.31 15.85 -0.71
N ASN A 146 -3.78 16.67 -1.67
CA ASN A 146 -5.20 16.96 -1.87
C ASN A 146 -5.87 16.06 -2.92
N ALA A 147 -5.14 15.10 -3.50
CA ALA A 147 -5.63 14.29 -4.60
C ALA A 147 -6.41 13.07 -4.11
N LYS A 148 -7.67 12.94 -4.49
CA LYS A 148 -8.49 11.74 -4.18
C LYS A 148 -8.16 10.53 -5.05
N THR A 149 -7.60 10.79 -6.22
CA THR A 149 -7.19 9.82 -7.25
C THR A 149 -5.89 10.31 -7.87
N LEU A 150 -5.11 9.40 -8.45
CA LEU A 150 -3.82 9.73 -9.04
C LEU A 150 -3.90 10.89 -10.06
N PRO A 151 -3.23 12.02 -9.82
CA PRO A 151 -3.13 13.10 -10.79
C PRO A 151 -2.37 12.68 -12.06
N TYR A 152 -2.72 13.28 -13.20
CA TYR A 152 -2.07 12.96 -14.48
C TYR A 152 -0.56 13.26 -14.47
N GLU A 153 -0.16 14.29 -13.73
CA GLU A 153 1.23 14.71 -13.55
C GLU A 153 2.04 13.70 -12.73
N ALA A 154 1.37 12.98 -11.82
CA ALA A 154 1.98 11.96 -10.98
C ALA A 154 2.02 10.58 -11.65
N LYS A 155 1.39 10.38 -12.80
CA LYS A 155 1.53 9.12 -13.56
C LYS A 155 2.98 8.87 -13.95
N ILE A 156 3.39 7.60 -13.92
CA ILE A 156 4.67 7.16 -14.47
C ILE A 156 4.58 7.21 -16.01
N LYS A 157 5.33 8.12 -16.63
CA LYS A 157 5.30 8.34 -18.10
C LYS A 157 6.49 7.75 -18.84
N THR A 158 7.48 7.29 -18.10
CA THR A 158 8.78 6.82 -18.60
C THR A 158 9.06 5.42 -18.07
N ALA A 159 9.95 4.69 -18.72
CA ALA A 159 10.40 3.39 -18.25
C ALA A 159 11.01 3.50 -16.84
N ILE A 160 10.51 2.72 -15.89
CA ILE A 160 11.07 2.61 -14.54
C ILE A 160 11.76 1.26 -14.42
N LYS A 161 13.09 1.29 -14.42
CA LYS A 161 13.94 0.09 -14.40
C LYS A 161 13.54 -0.92 -13.30
N PRO A 162 13.32 -0.51 -12.02
CA PRO A 162 12.90 -1.47 -10.99
C PRO A 162 11.66 -2.32 -11.33
N ILE A 163 10.60 -1.71 -11.86
CA ILE A 163 9.37 -2.45 -12.23
C ILE A 163 9.64 -3.29 -13.48
N ASP A 164 10.25 -2.68 -14.49
CA ASP A 164 10.44 -3.29 -15.79
C ASP A 164 11.34 -4.52 -15.72
N GLU A 165 12.48 -4.41 -15.05
CA GLU A 165 13.46 -5.49 -14.87
C GLU A 165 12.88 -6.62 -14.03
N ASN A 166 12.01 -6.31 -13.05
CA ASN A 166 11.35 -7.35 -12.27
C ASN A 166 10.36 -8.16 -13.11
N ILE A 167 9.52 -7.50 -13.92
CA ILE A 167 8.58 -8.20 -14.81
C ILE A 167 9.34 -9.08 -15.82
N VAL A 168 10.45 -8.58 -16.36
CA VAL A 168 11.33 -9.38 -17.24
C VAL A 168 11.85 -10.62 -16.50
N ALA A 169 12.35 -10.48 -15.27
CA ALA A 169 12.81 -11.63 -14.49
C ALA A 169 11.68 -12.66 -14.21
N LEU A 170 10.45 -12.20 -14.01
CA LEU A 170 9.28 -13.07 -13.84
C LEU A 170 8.92 -13.84 -15.12
N ILE A 171 9.10 -13.22 -16.30
CA ILE A 171 8.94 -13.87 -17.60
C ILE A 171 10.07 -14.89 -17.83
N ASP A 172 11.33 -14.50 -17.59
CA ASP A 172 12.51 -15.34 -17.79
C ASP A 172 12.48 -16.58 -16.89
N THR A 173 11.96 -16.44 -15.67
CA THR A 173 11.74 -17.55 -14.73
C THR A 173 10.44 -18.32 -14.98
N LYS A 174 9.72 -18.01 -16.06
CA LYS A 174 8.46 -18.65 -16.49
C LYS A 174 7.32 -18.56 -15.47
N LYS A 175 7.36 -17.60 -14.54
CA LYS A 175 6.26 -17.31 -13.62
C LYS A 175 5.13 -16.55 -14.32
N LEU A 176 5.47 -15.76 -15.34
CA LEU A 176 4.54 -15.10 -16.25
C LEU A 176 4.75 -15.61 -17.66
N LYS A 177 3.68 -15.69 -18.45
CA LYS A 177 3.71 -16.09 -19.85
C LYS A 177 2.98 -15.08 -20.72
N ASN A 178 3.46 -14.93 -21.95
CA ASN A 178 2.88 -14.05 -22.97
C ASN A 178 2.72 -12.57 -22.57
N VAL A 179 3.28 -12.15 -21.44
CA VAL A 179 3.38 -10.75 -21.02
C VAL A 179 4.44 -10.04 -21.86
N ARG A 180 4.10 -8.89 -22.44
CA ARG A 180 5.03 -8.11 -23.29
C ARG A 180 4.92 -6.62 -23.02
N LYS A 181 6.08 -5.97 -22.86
CA LYS A 181 6.14 -4.50 -22.75
C LYS A 181 5.81 -3.86 -24.09
N ASN A 182 4.74 -3.09 -24.14
CA ASN A 182 4.29 -2.40 -25.35
C ASN A 182 3.27 -1.30 -25.02
N LYS A 183 2.91 -0.49 -26.02
CA LYS A 183 2.01 0.67 -25.82
C LYS A 183 0.53 0.29 -25.90
N GLU A 184 0.22 -0.90 -26.40
CA GLU A 184 -1.14 -1.44 -26.40
C GLU A 184 -1.63 -1.70 -24.97
N GLY A 185 -0.70 -2.09 -24.08
CA GLY A 185 -1.00 -2.38 -22.68
C GLY A 185 -2.04 -3.49 -22.53
N SER A 186 -2.71 -3.50 -21.37
CA SER A 186 -3.80 -4.41 -21.04
C SER A 186 -5.03 -3.61 -20.64
N PRO A 187 -5.74 -2.95 -21.58
CA PRO A 187 -6.84 -2.04 -21.26
C PRO A 187 -7.98 -2.70 -20.47
N LYS A 188 -8.15 -4.02 -20.65
CA LYS A 188 -9.15 -4.84 -19.95
C LYS A 188 -8.68 -5.38 -18.59
N ALA A 189 -7.40 -5.20 -18.22
CA ALA A 189 -6.91 -5.68 -16.93
C ALA A 189 -7.64 -4.98 -15.79
N GLU A 190 -8.05 -5.77 -14.80
CA GLU A 190 -8.59 -5.25 -13.55
C GLU A 190 -7.45 -4.77 -12.63
N ILE A 191 -7.67 -3.69 -11.88
CA ILE A 191 -6.77 -3.25 -10.81
C ILE A 191 -7.53 -3.34 -9.49
N VAL A 192 -7.06 -4.20 -8.58
CA VAL A 192 -7.66 -4.46 -7.27
C VAL A 192 -6.76 -3.88 -6.17
N TYR A 193 -7.21 -2.78 -5.58
CA TYR A 193 -6.50 -2.06 -4.52
C TYR A 193 -6.63 -2.78 -3.17
N ASN A 194 -5.63 -2.65 -2.29
CA ASN A 194 -5.64 -3.29 -0.98
C ASN A 194 -5.05 -2.43 0.14
N LEU A 195 -5.93 -1.69 0.81
CA LEU A 195 -5.56 -0.78 1.90
C LEU A 195 -5.56 -1.44 3.29
N GLU A 196 -5.57 -2.78 3.36
CA GLU A 196 -5.41 -3.49 4.63
C GLU A 196 -3.99 -3.28 5.17
N ILE A 197 -3.84 -2.81 6.41
CA ILE A 197 -2.54 -2.63 7.05
C ILE A 197 -2.24 -3.83 7.95
N LYS A 198 -1.06 -4.44 7.79
CA LYS A 198 -0.59 -5.56 8.62
C LYS A 198 0.79 -5.29 9.18
N LYS A 199 1.01 -5.63 10.45
CA LYS A 199 2.37 -5.78 10.97
C LYS A 199 3.02 -7.03 10.39
N GLY A 200 4.24 -6.88 9.89
CA GLY A 200 5.03 -8.05 9.51
C GLY A 200 6.00 -7.81 8.36
N GLU A 201 6.67 -8.91 8.02
CA GLU A 201 7.71 -8.95 7.02
C GLU A 201 7.12 -9.18 5.63
N TYR A 202 7.22 -8.18 4.74
CA TYR A 202 6.64 -8.26 3.39
C TYR A 202 7.21 -9.42 2.56
N TRP A 203 8.46 -9.83 2.80
CA TRP A 203 9.12 -10.91 2.06
C TRP A 203 8.52 -12.30 2.34
N LYS A 204 7.61 -12.42 3.32
CA LYS A 204 6.83 -13.65 3.57
C LYS A 204 5.61 -13.79 2.65
N TYR A 205 5.36 -12.83 1.76
CA TYR A 205 4.21 -12.82 0.86
C TYR A 205 4.46 -13.53 -0.50
N HIS A 206 5.72 -13.92 -0.77
CA HIS A 206 6.17 -14.55 -2.02
C HIS A 206 5.82 -16.03 -2.16
#